data_AF-A0A2G1VJB3-F1
#
_entry.id   AF-A0A2G1VJB3-F1
#
_cell.length_a   1.000
_cell.length_b   1.000
_cell.length_c   1.000
_cell.angle_alpha   90.00
_cell.angle_beta   90.00
_cell.angle_gamma   90.00
#
_symmetry.space_group_name_H-M   'P 1'
#
loop_
_entity.id
_entity.type
_entity.pdbx_description
1 polymer ?
#
loop_
_entity_poly.entity_id
_entity_poly.type
_entity_poly.pdbx_seq_one_letter_code
_entity_poly.pdbx_strand_id
1 'polypeptide(L)'
;MISNTLSNSFSVGIQGIQDGMAGMENAARKIARGGVDGPQGTAEGAGNLIEPMVDLKIYERSVEASAQVVKTADETLGTLLDIMA
;
A
#
# COMPACT_ATOMS: atom_id res chain seq x y z
N MET A 1 -13.99 24.53 -7.62
CA MET A 1 -13.06 23.62 -8.33
C MET A 1 -12.09 22.93 -7.37
N ILE A 2 -11.37 23.65 -6.50
CA ILE A 2 -10.34 23.06 -5.61
C ILE A 2 -10.88 22.01 -4.62
N SER A 3 -12.04 22.26 -3.99
CA SER A 3 -12.66 21.30 -3.04
C SER A 3 -13.04 19.94 -3.68
N ASN A 4 -13.43 19.94 -4.96
CA ASN A 4 -13.74 18.70 -5.68
C ASN A 4 -12.46 17.90 -6.02
N THR A 5 -11.37 18.60 -6.37
CA THR A 5 -10.06 17.97 -6.62
C THR A 5 -9.49 17.37 -5.34
N LEU A 6 -9.64 18.05 -4.19
CA LEU A 6 -9.17 17.58 -2.87
C LEU A 6 -9.94 16.33 -2.41
N SER A 7 -11.26 16.36 -2.57
CA SER A 7 -12.13 15.21 -2.24
C SER A 7 -11.76 14.00 -3.09
N ASN A 8 -11.49 14.22 -4.38
CA ASN A 8 -11.04 13.18 -5.29
C ASN A 8 -9.65 12.64 -4.91
N SER A 9 -8.68 13.50 -4.58
CA SER A 9 -7.33 13.05 -4.20
C SER A 9 -7.32 12.31 -2.86
N PHE A 10 -8.14 12.73 -1.89
CA PHE A 10 -8.31 12.03 -0.62
C PHE A 10 -8.91 10.64 -0.84
N SER A 11 -9.96 10.53 -1.67
CA SER A 11 -10.58 9.26 -2.01
C SER A 11 -9.61 8.32 -2.75
N VAL A 12 -8.80 8.84 -3.68
CA VAL A 12 -7.77 8.06 -4.38
C VAL A 12 -6.67 7.59 -3.41
N GLY A 13 -6.25 8.45 -2.47
CA GLY A 13 -5.31 8.07 -1.42
C GLY A 13 -5.85 6.95 -0.54
N ILE A 14 -7.10 7.03 -0.09
CA ILE A 14 -7.72 5.97 0.69
C ILE A 14 -7.88 4.68 -0.12
N GLN A 15 -8.27 4.77 -1.40
CA GLN A 15 -8.37 3.59 -2.26
C GLN A 15 -7.01 2.89 -2.42
N GLY A 16 -5.95 3.65 -2.68
CA GLY A 16 -4.60 3.09 -2.82
C GLY A 16 -4.08 2.44 -1.53
N ILE A 17 -4.46 2.96 -0.36
CA ILE A 17 -4.17 2.29 0.92
C ILE A 17 -4.89 0.94 0.98
N GLN A 18 -6.19 0.89 0.66
CA GLN A 18 -6.97 -0.35 0.70
C GLN A 18 -6.42 -1.40 -0.28
N ASP A 19 -6.09 -0.99 -1.50
CA ASP A 19 -5.54 -1.88 -2.53
C ASP A 19 -4.15 -2.39 -2.12
N GLY A 20 -3.29 -1.52 -1.59
CA GLY A 20 -1.97 -1.89 -1.09
C GLY A 20 -2.04 -2.82 0.11
N MET A 21 -2.98 -2.62 1.03
CA MET A 21 -3.22 -3.53 2.16
C MET A 21 -3.66 -4.92 1.70
N ALA A 22 -4.58 -5.01 0.73
CA ALA A 22 -5.00 -6.28 0.15
C ALA A 22 -3.84 -6.99 -0.57
N GLY A 23 -3.01 -6.23 -1.31
CA GLY A 23 -1.80 -6.74 -1.96
C GLY A 23 -0.79 -7.30 -0.95
N MET A 24 -0.51 -6.54 0.12
CA MET A 24 0.37 -6.98 1.21
C MET A 24 -0.11 -8.27 1.87
N GLU A 25 -1.40 -8.39 2.15
CA GLU A 25 -1.94 -9.60 2.77
C GLU A 25 -1.75 -10.84 1.88
N ASN A 26 -1.97 -10.69 0.57
CA ASN A 26 -1.73 -11.77 -0.38
C ASN A 26 -0.25 -12.15 -0.47
N ALA A 27 0.65 -11.16 -0.52
CA ALA A 27 2.09 -11.38 -0.53
C ALA A 27 2.56 -12.08 0.77
N ALA A 28 2.09 -11.62 1.93
CA ALA A 28 2.38 -12.22 3.22
C ALA A 28 1.92 -13.69 3.30
N ARG A 29 0.72 -14.00 2.77
CA ARG A 29 0.22 -15.39 2.69
C ARG A 29 1.11 -16.28 1.83
N LYS A 30 1.61 -15.78 0.69
CA LYS A 30 2.55 -16.50 -0.18
C LYS A 30 3.88 -16.75 0.54
N ILE A 31 4.42 -15.77 1.26
CA ILE A 31 5.65 -15.91 2.06
C ILE A 31 5.45 -16.97 3.16
N ALA A 32 4.35 -16.90 3.91
CA ALA A 32 4.06 -17.84 4.97
C ALA A 32 3.95 -19.29 4.44
N ARG A 33 3.36 -19.48 3.25
CA ARG A 33 3.29 -20.78 2.57
C ARG A 33 4.64 -21.24 2.04
N GLY A 34 5.40 -20.37 1.39
CA GLY A 34 6.74 -20.70 0.89
C GLY A 34 7.74 -21.04 2.00
N GLY A 35 7.51 -20.55 3.22
CA GLY A 35 8.32 -20.91 4.40
C GLY A 35 8.00 -22.28 5.02
N VAL A 36 6.82 -22.88 4.76
CA VAL A 36 6.45 -24.20 5.31
C VAL A 36 6.87 -25.37 4.42
N ASP A 37 7.13 -25.15 3.14
CA ASP A 37 7.58 -26.17 2.16
C ASP A 37 9.11 -26.41 2.19
N GLY A 38 9.72 -26.39 3.38
CA GLY A 38 11.15 -26.63 3.60
C GLY A 38 11.66 -28.02 3.15
N PRO A 39 12.97 -28.32 3.34
CA PRO A 39 13.90 -29.07 2.45
C PRO A 39 13.58 -30.54 2.04
N GLN A 40 12.38 -31.06 2.30
CA GLN A 40 11.90 -32.35 1.78
C GLN A 40 10.90 -32.22 0.62
N GLY A 41 10.43 -31.01 0.30
CA GLY A 41 9.72 -30.70 -0.95
C GLY A 41 10.71 -30.30 -2.04
N THR A 42 10.49 -30.76 -3.27
CA THR A 42 11.33 -30.53 -4.46
C THR A 42 11.96 -29.13 -4.49
N ALA A 43 13.27 -29.06 -4.74
CA ALA A 43 14.12 -27.87 -4.68
C ALA A 43 13.84 -26.79 -5.76
N GLU A 44 12.58 -26.42 -5.96
CA GLU A 44 12.11 -25.30 -6.78
C GLU A 44 11.69 -24.08 -5.92
N GLY A 45 11.64 -24.21 -4.58
CA GLY A 45 11.00 -23.25 -3.67
C GLY A 45 11.79 -21.99 -3.26
N ALA A 46 13.12 -21.93 -3.41
CA ALA A 46 13.89 -20.75 -2.97
C ALA A 46 13.71 -19.53 -3.89
N GLY A 47 13.45 -19.75 -5.19
CA GLY A 47 13.06 -18.69 -6.12
C GLY A 47 11.63 -18.19 -5.90
N ASN A 48 10.78 -19.00 -5.26
CA ASN A 48 9.37 -18.73 -5.02
C ASN A 48 9.11 -17.74 -3.86
N LEU A 49 10.13 -17.42 -3.05
CA LEU A 49 9.99 -16.46 -1.94
C LEU A 49 10.42 -15.04 -2.31
N ILE A 50 11.31 -14.89 -3.30
CA ILE A 50 11.85 -13.58 -3.71
C ILE A 50 10.72 -12.72 -4.30
N GLU A 51 9.94 -13.28 -5.21
CA GLU A 51 8.80 -12.57 -5.84
C GLU A 51 7.80 -12.04 -4.79
N PRO A 52 7.23 -12.85 -3.88
CA PRO A 52 6.29 -12.33 -2.90
C PRO A 52 6.94 -11.40 -1.87
N MET A 53 8.25 -11.49 -1.60
CA MET A 53 8.96 -10.50 -0.77
C MET A 53 9.09 -9.14 -1.48
N VAL A 54 9.38 -9.16 -2.78
CA VAL A 54 9.41 -7.94 -3.60
C VAL A 54 8.02 -7.33 -3.73
N ASP A 55 6.99 -8.15 -4.00
CA ASP A 55 5.58 -7.73 -4.03
C ASP A 55 5.18 -7.06 -2.72
N LEU A 56 5.53 -7.67 -1.57
CA LEU A 56 5.24 -7.11 -0.26
C LEU A 56 5.84 -5.71 -0.12
N LYS A 57 7.09 -5.51 -0.56
CA LYS A 57 7.75 -4.20 -0.55
C LYS A 57 7.12 -3.20 -1.51
N ILE A 58 6.69 -3.64 -2.69
CA ILE A 58 5.98 -2.78 -3.64
C ILE A 58 4.68 -2.27 -3.01
N TYR A 59 3.88 -3.16 -2.42
CA TYR A 59 2.62 -2.78 -1.80
C TYR A 59 2.81 -1.92 -0.54
N GLU A 60 3.84 -2.18 0.28
CA GLU A 60 4.23 -1.30 1.39
C GLU A 60 4.50 0.13 0.90
N ARG A 61 5.31 0.27 -0.16
CA ARG A 61 5.59 1.58 -0.78
C ARG A 61 4.35 2.23 -1.39
N SER A 62 3.45 1.45 -1.98
CA SER A 62 2.18 1.96 -2.49
C SER A 62 1.32 2.53 -1.36
N VAL A 63 1.20 1.83 -0.22
CA VAL A 63 0.48 2.33 0.95
C VAL A 63 1.12 3.59 1.50
N GLU A 64 2.44 3.65 1.63
CA GLU A 64 3.16 4.85 2.09
C GLU A 64 2.90 6.05 1.17
N ALA A 65 2.98 5.84 -0.15
CA ALA A 65 2.73 6.89 -1.14
C ALA A 65 1.28 7.40 -1.06
N SER A 66 0.32 6.49 -0.97
CA SER A 66 -1.09 6.82 -0.82
C SER A 66 -1.39 7.53 0.49
N ALA A 67 -0.75 7.14 1.59
CA ALA A 67 -0.83 7.84 2.88
C ALA A 67 -0.29 9.27 2.79
N GLN A 68 0.78 9.49 2.02
CA GLN A 68 1.30 10.84 1.78
C GLN A 68 0.30 11.72 0.99
N VAL A 69 -0.44 11.14 0.04
CA VAL A 69 -1.51 11.86 -0.67
C VAL A 69 -2.63 12.27 0.29
N VAL A 70 -3.08 11.34 1.14
CA VAL A 70 -4.11 11.62 2.16
C VAL A 70 -3.65 12.73 3.10
N LYS A 71 -2.42 12.64 3.61
CA LYS A 71 -1.83 13.65 4.49
C LYS A 71 -1.75 15.03 3.82
N THR A 72 -1.29 15.08 2.57
CA THR A 72 -1.18 16.36 1.83
C THR A 72 -2.57 16.95 1.57
N ALA A 73 -3.58 16.12 1.28
CA ALA A 73 -4.96 16.58 1.14
C ALA A 73 -5.52 17.14 2.47
N ASP A 74 -5.17 16.54 3.61
CA ASP A 74 -5.56 17.03 4.93
C ASP A 74 -4.87 18.36 5.30
N GLU A 75 -3.55 18.46 5.09
CA GLU A 75 -2.78 19.69 5.33
C GLU A 75 -3.26 20.86 4.46
N THR A 76 -3.58 20.59 3.18
CA THR A 76 -4.14 21.62 2.28
C THR A 76 -5.54 22.04 2.70
N LEU A 77 -6.37 21.12 3.21
CA LEU A 77 -7.66 21.48 3.79
C LEU A 77 -7.48 22.34 5.05
N GLY A 78 -6.56 21.96 5.94
CA GLY A 78 -6.23 22.69 7.16
C GLY A 78 -5.75 24.12 6.87
N THR A 79 -4.85 24.29 5.89
CA THR A 79 -4.39 25.63 5.47
C THR A 79 -5.50 26.47 4.85
N LEU A 80 -6.42 25.86 4.07
CA LEU A 80 -7.61 26.56 3.58
C LEU A 80 -8.54 27.00 4.70
N LEU A 81 -8.72 26.17 5.75
CA LEU A 81 -9.52 26.52 6.93
C LEU A 81 -8.89 27.68 7.72
N ASP A 82 -7.57 27.67 7.89
CA ASP A 82 -6.83 28.73 8.61
C ASP A 82 -6.93 30.09 7.90
N ILE A 83 -6.86 30.13 6.57
CA ILE A 83 -7.03 31.38 5.79
C ILE A 83 -8.44 31.97 5.92
N MET A 84 -9.45 31.12 6.14
CA MET A 84 -10.85 31.56 6.25
C MET A 84 -11.26 32.04 7.65
N ALA A 85 -10.46 31.72 8.68
CA ALA A 85 -10.70 32.10 10.08
C ALA A 85 -10.28 33.56 10.35
#